data_AF-A0AAD4HG70-F1
#
_entry.id   AF-A0AAD4HG70-F1
#
_cell.length_a   1.000
_cell.length_b   1.000
_cell.length_c   1.000
_cell.angle_alpha   90.00
_cell.angle_beta   90.00
_cell.angle_gamma   90.00
#
_symmetry.space_group_name_H-M   'P 1'
#
loop_
_entity.id
_entity.type
_entity.pdbx_description
1 polymer ?
#
loop_
_entity_poly.entity_id
_entity_poly.type
_entity_poly.pdbx_seq_one_letter_code
_entity_poly.pdbx_strand_id
1 'polypeptide(L)'
;MMADCGMDVDGLPCTAPPGEEGMHMSHAGGEYKAFEGLAEQIAHVSGYHYIDLRTQQDRTENQTKHWHLQLNLLVNAYLNYRSRDSGDNMPTLDDELLEPPLDDSPSVSLTNIELVNVFKQSYSSLQSRSLHKYPNKTLIYHSYIRCAPIYPTVAVLLRTLATYRQIHRSCPRFSIQAQVKSLCFLHDVHPHNSFQLS
;
A
#
# COMPACT_ATOMS: atom_id res chain seq x y z
N MET A 1 -17.88 70.92 3.75
CA MET A 1 -17.87 69.64 4.50
C MET A 1 -18.14 68.53 3.50
N MET A 2 -17.08 67.89 3.01
CA MET A 2 -17.16 66.65 2.22
C MET A 2 -16.56 65.58 3.12
N ALA A 3 -17.34 64.57 3.47
CA ALA A 3 -16.90 63.46 4.30
C ALA A 3 -16.06 62.49 3.46
N ASP A 4 -14.85 62.23 3.95
CA ASP A 4 -13.93 61.23 3.45
C ASP A 4 -14.35 59.86 4.03
N CYS A 5 -14.79 58.94 3.17
CA CYS A 5 -15.01 57.55 3.56
C CYS A 5 -13.84 56.72 3.01
N GLY A 6 -12.81 56.56 3.83
CA GLY A 6 -11.78 55.55 3.62
C GLY A 6 -12.39 54.15 3.68
N MET A 7 -12.33 53.43 2.55
CA MET A 7 -12.59 52.00 2.52
C MET A 7 -11.29 51.29 2.93
N ASP A 8 -11.28 50.80 4.16
CA ASP A 8 -10.25 49.91 4.70
C ASP A 8 -10.39 48.53 4.00
N VAL A 9 -9.38 48.12 3.22
CA VAL A 9 -9.44 46.91 2.37
C VAL A 9 -8.80 45.70 3.06
N ASP A 10 -8.51 45.78 4.36
CA ASP A 10 -7.87 44.71 5.14
C ASP A 10 -8.89 43.73 5.74
N GLY A 11 -9.75 43.15 4.89
CA GLY A 11 -10.82 42.25 5.35
C GLY A 11 -11.30 41.18 4.36
N LEU A 12 -10.59 40.94 3.25
CA LEU A 12 -10.91 39.81 2.38
C LEU A 12 -10.20 38.55 2.88
N PRO A 13 -10.91 37.51 3.36
CA PRO A 13 -10.28 36.22 3.58
C PRO A 13 -9.73 35.74 2.25
N CYS A 14 -8.41 35.60 2.18
CA CYS A 14 -7.70 35.10 1.01
C CYS A 14 -8.14 33.65 0.79
N THR A 15 -9.21 33.44 0.02
CA THR A 15 -9.61 32.11 -0.41
C THR A 15 -8.54 31.62 -1.38
N ALA A 16 -7.81 30.58 -0.98
CA ALA A 16 -6.81 29.95 -1.83
C ALA A 16 -7.45 29.53 -3.17
N PRO A 17 -6.74 29.67 -4.29
CA PRO A 17 -7.28 29.35 -5.60
C PRO A 17 -7.65 27.85 -5.70
N PRO A 18 -8.65 27.50 -6.52
CA PRO A 18 -9.08 26.12 -6.69
C PRO A 18 -7.91 25.20 -7.08
N GLY A 19 -7.64 24.19 -6.26
CA GLY A 19 -6.50 23.27 -6.41
C GLY A 19 -5.31 23.50 -5.46
N GLU A 20 -5.29 24.59 -4.71
CA GLU A 20 -4.29 24.87 -3.65
C GLU A 20 -4.81 24.60 -2.22
N GLU A 21 -6.06 24.15 -2.10
CA GLU A 21 -6.79 23.89 -0.85
C GLU A 21 -6.11 22.84 0.06
N GLY A 22 -5.17 22.06 -0.49
CA GLY A 22 -4.39 21.06 0.23
C GLY A 22 -3.00 21.49 0.68
N MET A 23 -2.49 22.68 0.32
CA MET A 23 -1.10 23.07 0.62
C MET A 23 -0.83 23.29 2.12
N HIS A 24 -1.86 23.55 2.92
CA HIS A 24 -1.73 23.66 4.37
C HIS A 24 -1.95 22.34 5.13
N MET A 25 -2.25 21.25 4.42
CA MET A 25 -2.27 19.91 5.02
C MET A 25 -0.82 19.45 5.20
N SER A 26 -0.25 19.78 6.36
CA SER A 26 1.07 19.28 6.74
C SER A 26 1.06 17.76 6.73
N HIS A 27 2.03 17.16 6.03
CA HIS A 27 2.33 15.72 6.06
C HIS A 27 2.58 15.16 7.48
N ALA A 28 2.72 16.05 8.48
CA ALA A 28 2.91 15.74 9.89
C ALA A 28 1.61 15.40 10.66
N GLY A 29 0.43 15.40 10.03
CA GLY A 29 -0.81 14.87 10.63
C GLY A 29 -1.30 15.62 11.88
N GLY A 30 -1.10 16.94 11.92
CA GLY A 30 -1.52 17.78 13.05
C GLY A 30 -3.03 18.00 13.15
N GLU A 31 -3.77 17.78 12.06
CA GLU A 31 -5.23 17.98 12.01
C GLU A 31 -6.03 17.10 12.97
N TYR A 32 -5.48 15.94 13.40
CA TYR A 32 -6.17 15.03 14.31
C TYR A 32 -6.43 15.62 15.70
N LYS A 33 -5.58 16.55 16.17
CA LYS A 33 -5.78 17.24 17.45
C LYS A 33 -7.05 18.09 17.47
N ALA A 34 -7.48 18.61 16.32
CA ALA A 34 -8.71 19.38 16.23
C ALA A 34 -9.97 18.51 16.38
N PHE A 35 -9.86 17.20 16.14
CA PHE A 35 -10.97 16.25 16.23
C PHE A 35 -11.07 15.54 17.59
N GLU A 36 -10.07 15.67 18.47
CA GLU A 36 -10.12 15.12 19.84
C GLU A 36 -11.32 15.67 20.62
N GLY A 37 -11.56 16.99 20.57
CA GLY A 37 -12.71 17.61 21.25
C GLY A 37 -14.09 17.18 20.71
N LEU A 38 -14.17 16.82 19.43
CA LEU A 38 -15.40 16.27 18.83
C LEU A 38 -15.61 14.82 19.26
N ALA A 39 -14.54 14.02 19.32
CA ALA A 39 -14.59 12.64 19.77
C ALA A 39 -15.00 12.53 21.25
N GLU A 40 -14.51 13.45 22.11
CA GLU A 40 -14.91 13.55 23.51
C GLU A 40 -16.41 13.88 23.66
N GLN A 41 -16.94 14.83 22.88
CA GLN A 41 -18.38 15.14 22.88
C GLN A 41 -19.23 13.95 22.45
N ILE A 42 -18.82 13.24 21.40
CA ILE A 42 -19.55 12.07 20.90
C ILE A 42 -19.50 10.92 21.91
N ALA A 43 -18.37 10.69 22.58
CA ALA A 43 -18.23 9.68 23.63
C ALA A 43 -19.11 9.97 24.86
N HIS A 44 -19.26 11.26 25.22
CA HIS A 44 -20.16 11.68 26.29
C HIS A 44 -21.64 11.43 25.96
N VAL A 45 -22.03 11.55 24.69
CA VAL A 45 -23.40 11.30 24.23
C VAL A 45 -23.69 9.81 24.05
N SER A 46 -22.73 9.03 23.57
CA SER A 46 -22.91 7.60 23.27
C SER A 46 -22.71 6.68 24.47
N GLY A 47 -22.06 7.15 25.55
CA GLY A 47 -21.73 6.36 26.75
C GLY A 47 -20.65 5.29 26.53
N TYR A 48 -20.11 5.18 25.31
CA TYR A 48 -19.06 4.24 24.96
C TYR A 48 -17.84 5.00 24.43
N HIS A 49 -16.75 4.96 25.19
CA HIS A 49 -15.47 5.50 24.77
C HIS A 49 -14.55 4.34 24.35
N TYR A 50 -14.48 4.07 23.05
CA TYR A 50 -13.41 3.21 22.53
C TYR A 50 -12.15 4.07 22.35
N ILE A 51 -11.18 3.92 23.25
CA ILE A 51 -9.87 4.53 23.14
C ILE A 51 -8.92 3.48 22.56
N ASP A 52 -8.57 3.61 21.27
CA ASP A 52 -7.42 2.89 20.75
C ASP A 52 -6.15 3.57 21.28
N LEU A 53 -5.51 2.94 22.27
CA LEU A 53 -4.26 3.43 22.85
C LEU A 53 -3.08 3.34 21.89
N ARG A 54 -3.24 2.65 20.75
CA ARG A 54 -2.18 2.52 19.75
C ARG A 54 -2.08 3.81 18.96
N THR A 55 -0.93 4.44 19.04
CA THR A 55 -0.61 5.59 18.22
C THR A 55 -0.32 5.16 16.78
N GLN A 56 -0.46 6.07 15.82
CA GLN A 56 0.00 5.83 14.44
C GLN A 56 1.48 5.44 14.42
N GLN A 57 2.28 6.03 15.30
CA GLN A 57 3.69 5.70 15.51
C GLN A 57 3.87 4.22 15.88
N ASP A 58 3.08 3.69 16.82
CA ASP A 58 3.14 2.27 17.20
C ASP A 58 2.82 1.35 16.02
N ARG A 59 1.85 1.73 15.18
CA ARG A 59 1.49 0.94 13.98
C ARG A 59 2.63 0.93 12.97
N THR A 60 3.21 2.09 12.66
CA THR A 60 4.34 2.20 11.73
C THR A 60 5.59 1.50 12.26
N GLU A 61 5.88 1.62 13.54
CA GLU A 61 7.03 0.96 14.17
C GLU A 61 6.86 -0.57 14.15
N ASN A 62 5.68 -1.07 14.51
CA ASN A 62 5.39 -2.49 14.45
C ASN A 62 5.46 -3.02 13.01
N GLN A 63 4.90 -2.31 12.04
CA GLN A 63 4.98 -2.71 10.63
C GLN A 63 6.44 -2.77 10.15
N THR A 64 7.24 -1.76 10.49
CA THR A 64 8.67 -1.68 10.18
C THR A 64 9.43 -2.85 10.80
N LYS A 65 9.19 -3.17 12.08
CA LYS A 65 9.77 -4.34 12.75
C LYS A 65 9.47 -5.64 12.00
N HIS A 66 8.21 -5.84 11.61
CA HIS A 66 7.83 -7.05 10.89
C HIS A 66 8.45 -7.14 9.49
N TRP A 67 8.65 -6.01 8.81
CA TRP A 67 9.41 -5.97 7.55
C TRP A 67 10.88 -6.33 7.75
N HIS A 68 11.53 -5.79 8.79
CA HIS A 68 12.93 -6.10 9.08
C HIS A 68 13.16 -7.59 9.35
N LEU A 69 12.25 -8.25 10.07
CA LEU A 69 12.36 -9.69 10.36
C LEU A 69 12.38 -10.58 9.11
N GLN A 70 11.72 -10.15 8.04
CA GLN A 70 11.59 -10.93 6.81
C GLN A 70 12.46 -10.42 5.66
N LEU A 71 13.05 -9.22 5.77
CA LEU A 71 13.79 -8.56 4.68
C LEU A 71 14.86 -9.46 4.05
N ASN A 72 15.74 -10.06 4.86
CA ASN A 72 16.80 -10.94 4.35
C ASN A 72 16.24 -12.16 3.59
N LEU A 73 15.14 -12.73 4.06
CA LEU A 73 14.49 -13.87 3.41
C LEU A 73 13.83 -13.46 2.09
N LEU A 74 13.25 -12.26 2.04
CA LEU A 74 12.65 -11.72 0.82
C LEU A 74 13.70 -11.37 -0.22
N VAL A 75 14.84 -10.81 0.19
CA VAL A 75 15.98 -10.56 -0.71
C VAL A 75 16.46 -11.86 -1.32
N ASN A 76 16.67 -12.90 -0.52
CA ASN A 76 17.09 -14.22 -1.03
C ASN A 76 16.05 -14.82 -1.99
N ALA A 77 14.76 -14.73 -1.65
CA ALA A 77 13.68 -15.19 -2.51
C ALA A 77 13.64 -14.42 -3.83
N TYR A 78 13.88 -13.10 -3.79
CA TYR A 78 13.91 -12.25 -4.97
C TYR A 78 15.11 -12.55 -5.87
N LEU A 79 16.28 -12.79 -5.29
CA LEU A 79 17.47 -13.20 -6.04
C LEU A 79 17.26 -14.56 -6.72
N ASN A 80 16.64 -15.51 -6.02
CA ASN A 80 16.28 -16.80 -6.58
C ASN A 80 15.28 -16.66 -7.74
N TYR A 81 14.22 -15.88 -7.54
CA TYR A 81 13.28 -15.50 -8.59
C TYR A 81 14.00 -14.93 -9.82
N ARG A 82 14.90 -13.96 -9.61
CA ARG A 82 15.63 -13.30 -10.69
C ARG A 82 16.59 -14.25 -11.43
N SER A 83 17.15 -15.25 -10.74
CA SER A 83 18.00 -16.26 -11.37
C SER A 83 17.22 -17.23 -12.28
N ARG A 84 15.91 -17.40 -12.03
CA ARG A 84 15.00 -18.23 -12.84
C ARG A 84 14.35 -17.47 -14.00
N ASP A 85 14.53 -16.15 -14.05
CA ASP A 85 13.93 -15.31 -15.07
C ASP A 85 14.71 -15.46 -16.40
N SER A 86 14.30 -16.42 -17.23
CA SER A 86 14.91 -16.74 -18.53
C SER A 86 14.62 -15.72 -19.63
N GLY A 87 14.06 -14.54 -19.31
CA GLY A 87 13.72 -13.51 -20.30
C GLY A 87 12.34 -13.65 -20.93
N ASP A 88 11.72 -14.82 -20.86
CA ASP A 88 10.26 -15.04 -21.05
C ASP A 88 9.44 -14.65 -19.81
N ASN A 89 10.16 -14.17 -18.80
CA ASN A 89 9.71 -13.01 -18.06
C ASN A 89 8.61 -13.43 -17.01
N MET A 90 8.15 -14.68 -17.05
CA MET A 90 7.48 -15.42 -15.99
C MET A 90 8.37 -16.60 -15.61
N PRO A 91 8.60 -16.88 -14.32
CA PRO A 91 9.27 -18.11 -13.94
C PRO A 91 8.39 -19.26 -14.41
N THR A 92 8.93 -20.10 -15.29
CA THR A 92 8.33 -21.38 -15.63
C THR A 92 8.19 -22.13 -14.30
N LEU A 93 6.97 -22.39 -13.85
CA LEU A 93 6.71 -23.11 -12.59
C LEU A 93 7.07 -24.61 -12.69
N ASP A 94 7.82 -24.99 -13.73
CA ASP A 94 7.83 -26.35 -14.28
C ASP A 94 9.05 -27.20 -13.89
N ASP A 95 9.89 -26.79 -12.93
CA ASP A 95 11.09 -27.59 -12.58
C ASP A 95 11.18 -28.04 -11.10
N GLU A 96 10.21 -27.68 -10.24
CA GLU A 96 10.19 -28.12 -8.83
C GLU A 96 8.86 -28.76 -8.39
N LEU A 97 7.90 -28.95 -9.29
CA LEU A 97 6.68 -29.73 -9.02
C LEU A 97 6.90 -31.25 -9.06
N LEU A 98 8.10 -31.71 -9.41
CA LEU A 98 8.45 -33.13 -9.54
C LEU A 98 9.21 -33.73 -8.35
N GLU A 99 9.61 -32.91 -7.37
CA GLU A 99 10.17 -33.45 -6.13
C GLU A 99 9.00 -33.74 -5.18
N PRO A 100 8.65 -35.03 -4.91
CA PRO A 100 7.63 -35.35 -3.93
C PRO A 100 8.05 -34.77 -2.57
N PRO A 101 7.13 -34.17 -1.79
CA PRO A 101 7.47 -33.70 -0.46
C PRO A 101 7.90 -34.92 0.37
N LEU A 102 9.17 -34.98 0.77
CA LEU A 102 9.67 -35.94 1.76
C LEU A 102 9.21 -35.59 3.19
N ASP A 103 8.30 -34.62 3.35
CA ASP A 103 7.91 -34.05 4.62
C ASP A 103 6.40 -33.80 4.64
N ASP A 104 5.66 -34.58 5.43
CA ASP A 104 4.21 -34.52 5.67
C ASP A 104 3.78 -33.25 6.44
N SER A 105 4.60 -32.20 6.39
CA SER A 105 4.31 -30.94 7.07
C SER A 105 3.14 -30.22 6.38
N PRO A 106 2.14 -29.71 7.14
CA PRO A 106 0.97 -29.07 6.57
C PRO A 106 1.37 -27.83 5.75
N SER A 107 1.14 -27.88 4.44
CA SER A 107 1.33 -26.74 3.56
C SER A 107 0.22 -25.71 3.80
N VAL A 108 0.59 -24.53 4.30
CA VAL A 108 -0.36 -23.44 4.52
C VAL A 108 -0.66 -22.78 3.18
N SER A 109 -1.89 -22.85 2.67
CA SER A 109 -2.27 -22.10 1.47
C SER A 109 -2.64 -20.66 1.83
N LEU A 110 -2.18 -19.72 1.02
CA LEU A 110 -2.63 -18.33 1.07
C LEU A 110 -3.90 -18.22 0.23
N THR A 111 -5.04 -17.95 0.85
CA THR A 111 -6.33 -17.92 0.16
C THR A 111 -6.80 -16.48 -0.10
N ASN A 112 -7.61 -16.31 -1.16
CA ASN A 112 -8.29 -15.06 -1.50
C ASN A 112 -7.35 -13.84 -1.60
N ILE A 113 -6.16 -14.03 -2.16
CA ILE A 113 -5.25 -12.91 -2.44
C ILE A 113 -5.65 -12.30 -3.79
N GLU A 114 -5.85 -10.99 -3.78
CA GLU A 114 -5.99 -10.16 -4.96
C GLU A 114 -4.63 -9.97 -5.62
N LEU A 115 -4.48 -10.50 -6.83
CA LEU A 115 -3.28 -10.38 -7.64
C LEU A 115 -3.47 -9.28 -8.67
N VAL A 116 -2.60 -8.27 -8.62
CA VAL A 116 -2.67 -7.08 -9.48
C VAL A 116 -1.50 -7.08 -10.46
N ASN A 117 -1.84 -7.14 -11.74
CA ASN A 117 -0.96 -6.88 -12.88
C ASN A 117 -1.36 -5.54 -13.53
N VAL A 118 -0.56 -5.04 -14.47
CA VAL A 118 -0.87 -3.83 -15.27
C VAL A 118 -2.22 -3.95 -15.97
N PHE A 119 -2.54 -5.12 -16.52
CA PHE A 119 -3.72 -5.32 -17.39
C PHE A 119 -4.76 -6.29 -16.82
N LYS A 120 -4.45 -6.97 -15.72
CA LYS A 120 -5.35 -7.96 -15.13
C LYS A 120 -5.36 -7.89 -13.62
N GLN A 121 -6.56 -7.94 -13.05
CA GLN A 121 -6.83 -8.18 -11.64
C GLN A 121 -7.48 -9.55 -11.49
N SER A 122 -7.06 -10.36 -10.52
CA SER A 122 -7.67 -11.67 -10.26
C SER A 122 -7.48 -12.11 -8.82
N TYR A 123 -8.44 -12.85 -8.28
CA TYR A 123 -8.28 -13.53 -6.98
C TYR A 123 -7.67 -14.91 -7.18
N SER A 124 -6.71 -15.27 -6.34
CA SER A 124 -6.08 -16.58 -6.39
C SER A 124 -5.74 -17.11 -4.99
N SER A 125 -5.64 -18.43 -4.91
CA SER A 125 -5.10 -19.14 -3.76
C SER A 125 -3.74 -19.71 -4.14
N LEU A 126 -2.70 -19.33 -3.40
CA LEU A 126 -1.33 -19.73 -3.68
C LEU A 126 -0.89 -20.78 -2.66
N GLN A 127 -0.34 -21.88 -3.17
CA GLN A 127 0.24 -22.92 -2.32
C GLN A 127 1.58 -22.43 -1.77
N SER A 128 1.73 -22.44 -0.45
CA SER A 128 3.00 -22.20 0.21
C SER A 128 3.79 -23.50 0.32
N ARG A 129 5.09 -23.44 0.05
CA ARG A 129 6.02 -24.54 0.36
C ARG A 129 6.23 -24.59 1.87
N SER A 130 6.46 -25.78 2.42
CA SER A 130 6.73 -25.97 3.87
C SER A 130 7.92 -25.13 4.37
N LEU A 131 8.90 -24.84 3.51
CA LEU A 131 10.06 -23.99 3.81
C LEU A 131 9.76 -22.47 3.84
N HIS A 132 8.54 -22.06 3.49
CA HIS A 132 8.18 -20.64 3.42
C HIS A 132 7.56 -20.17 4.74
N LYS A 133 8.43 -19.70 5.65
CA LYS A 133 8.03 -19.16 6.95
C LYS A 133 7.09 -17.97 6.89
N TYR A 134 7.19 -17.13 5.85
CA TYR A 134 6.42 -15.88 5.72
C TYR A 134 5.60 -15.88 4.42
N PRO A 135 4.35 -15.35 4.44
CA PRO A 135 3.51 -15.24 3.25
C PRO A 135 4.16 -14.52 2.08
N ASN A 136 4.92 -13.46 2.37
CA ASN A 136 5.61 -12.67 1.34
C ASN A 136 6.71 -13.46 0.61
N LYS A 137 7.29 -14.49 1.25
CA LYS A 137 8.25 -15.38 0.57
C LYS A 137 7.56 -16.24 -0.48
N THR A 138 6.37 -16.76 -0.16
CA THR A 138 5.52 -17.48 -1.11
C THR A 138 5.05 -16.59 -2.24
N LEU A 139 4.69 -15.34 -1.96
CA LEU A 139 4.33 -14.39 -3.01
C LEU A 139 5.48 -14.14 -3.99
N ILE A 140 6.71 -13.91 -3.50
CA ILE A 140 7.87 -13.67 -4.38
C ILE A 140 8.17 -14.89 -5.24
N TYR A 141 8.00 -16.10 -4.69
CA TYR A 141 8.13 -17.34 -5.47
C TYR A 141 7.17 -17.36 -6.67
N HIS A 142 5.94 -16.86 -6.48
CA HIS A 142 4.94 -16.70 -7.54
C HIS A 142 5.08 -15.38 -8.32
N SER A 143 6.18 -14.63 -8.17
CA SER A 143 6.45 -13.33 -8.82
C SER A 143 5.65 -12.13 -8.31
N TYR A 144 5.02 -12.23 -7.14
CA TYR A 144 4.23 -11.16 -6.53
C TYR A 144 4.89 -10.62 -5.26
N ILE A 145 4.51 -9.41 -4.85
CA ILE A 145 4.89 -8.85 -3.54
C ILE A 145 3.71 -8.12 -2.91
N ARG A 146 3.52 -8.27 -1.60
CA ARG A 146 2.45 -7.58 -0.86
C ARG A 146 2.92 -6.22 -0.33
N CYS A 147 1.97 -5.33 -0.07
CA CYS A 147 2.18 -4.05 0.62
C CYS A 147 2.21 -4.16 2.16
N ALA A 148 2.01 -5.34 2.74
CA ALA A 148 1.98 -5.58 4.19
C ALA A 148 2.77 -6.85 4.60
N PRO A 149 3.38 -6.85 5.80
CA PRO A 149 4.32 -7.90 6.18
C PRO A 149 3.68 -9.18 6.75
N ILE A 150 2.47 -9.12 7.30
CA ILE A 150 1.91 -10.22 8.14
C ILE A 150 0.76 -10.92 7.44
N TYR A 151 -0.31 -10.20 7.16
CA TYR A 151 -1.44 -10.70 6.40
C TYR A 151 -1.28 -10.17 4.99
N PRO A 152 -1.41 -10.98 3.92
CA PRO A 152 -1.66 -10.58 2.52
C PRO A 152 -3.11 -10.64 2.00
N THR A 153 -3.54 -9.59 1.30
CA THR A 153 -4.89 -9.38 0.74
C THR A 153 -4.74 -8.84 -0.67
N VAL A 154 -3.79 -7.92 -0.91
CA VAL A 154 -3.44 -7.43 -2.24
C VAL A 154 -1.96 -7.64 -2.50
N ALA A 155 -1.61 -8.28 -3.60
CA ALA A 155 -0.23 -8.48 -4.03
C ALA A 155 -0.05 -7.97 -5.47
N VAL A 156 1.02 -7.22 -5.68
CA VAL A 156 1.34 -6.62 -6.98
C VAL A 156 2.41 -7.46 -7.66
N LEU A 157 2.25 -7.72 -8.95
CA LEU A 157 3.24 -8.42 -9.75
C LEU A 157 4.56 -7.62 -9.74
N LEU A 158 5.70 -8.29 -9.47
CA LEU A 158 7.02 -7.65 -9.42
C LEU A 158 7.34 -6.89 -10.71
N ARG A 159 6.82 -7.37 -11.83
CA ARG A 159 6.95 -6.74 -13.15
C ARG A 159 6.24 -5.41 -13.25
N THR A 160 5.05 -5.29 -12.68
CA THR A 160 4.32 -4.01 -12.61
C THR A 160 5.18 -2.95 -11.91
N LEU A 161 5.89 -3.33 -10.84
CA LEU A 161 6.82 -2.46 -10.15
C LEU A 161 8.07 -2.15 -11.01
N ALA A 162 8.59 -3.14 -11.74
CA ALA A 162 9.70 -2.92 -12.66
C ALA A 162 9.33 -1.93 -13.79
N THR A 163 8.14 -2.07 -14.37
CA THR A 163 7.57 -1.15 -15.37
C THR A 163 7.46 0.26 -14.81
N TYR A 164 6.89 0.42 -13.61
CA TYR A 164 6.85 1.72 -12.92
C TYR A 164 8.25 2.33 -12.78
N ARG A 165 9.26 1.55 -12.37
CA ARG A 165 10.63 2.07 -12.23
C ARG A 165 11.20 2.56 -13.55
N GLN A 166 10.91 1.90 -14.67
CA GLN A 166 11.37 2.37 -15.99
C GLN A 166 10.63 3.63 -16.44
N ILE A 167 9.31 3.71 -16.22
CA ILE A 167 8.53 4.92 -16.51
C ILE A 167 9.01 6.10 -15.66
N HIS A 168 9.24 5.89 -14.37
CA HIS A 168 9.73 6.94 -13.47
C HIS A 168 11.17 7.39 -13.83
N ARG A 169 11.99 6.52 -14.42
CA ARG A 169 13.32 6.90 -14.91
C ARG A 169 13.25 7.82 -16.13
N SER A 170 12.33 7.57 -17.07
CA SER A 170 12.15 8.42 -18.25
C SER A 170 11.35 9.70 -17.94
N CYS A 171 10.40 9.62 -17.02
CA CYS A 171 9.60 10.74 -16.56
C CYS A 171 9.53 10.77 -15.01
N PRO A 172 10.45 11.49 -14.34
CA PRO A 172 10.45 11.61 -12.88
C PRO A 172 9.21 12.30 -12.30
N ARG A 173 8.43 13.00 -13.14
CA ARG A 173 7.15 13.61 -12.74
C ARG A 173 6.02 12.58 -12.60
N PHE A 174 6.21 11.38 -13.13
CA PHE A 174 5.24 10.31 -13.04
C PHE A 174 5.33 9.64 -11.65
N SER A 175 4.58 10.19 -10.70
CA SER A 175 4.61 9.77 -9.31
C SER A 175 4.00 8.38 -9.07
N ILE A 176 4.30 7.78 -7.91
CA ILE A 176 3.67 6.53 -7.50
C ILE A 176 2.15 6.66 -7.40
N GLN A 177 1.65 7.82 -6.97
CA GLN A 177 0.22 8.09 -6.91
C GLN A 177 -0.40 8.12 -8.32
N ALA A 178 0.31 8.68 -9.31
CA ALA A 178 -0.13 8.63 -10.70
C ALA A 178 -0.19 7.19 -11.21
N GLN A 179 0.83 6.36 -10.93
CA GLN A 179 0.82 4.93 -11.29
C GLN A 179 -0.35 4.17 -10.64
N VAL A 180 -0.62 4.40 -9.35
CA VAL A 180 -1.75 3.75 -8.66
C VAL A 180 -3.08 4.20 -9.29
N LYS A 181 -3.26 5.50 -9.56
CA LYS A 181 -4.45 6.00 -10.27
C LYS A 181 -4.59 5.37 -11.66
N SER A 182 -3.51 5.27 -12.42
CA SER A 182 -3.51 4.61 -13.73
C SER A 182 -3.91 3.13 -13.62
N LEU A 183 -3.41 2.40 -12.62
CA LEU A 183 -3.83 1.02 -12.36
C LEU A 183 -5.32 0.96 -12.00
N CYS A 184 -5.80 1.84 -11.11
CA CYS A 184 -7.22 1.91 -10.77
C CYS A 184 -8.10 2.14 -12.01
N PHE A 185 -7.73 3.07 -12.89
CA PHE A 185 -8.43 3.29 -14.16
C PHE A 185 -8.37 2.09 -15.10
N LEU A 186 -7.23 1.39 -15.20
CA LEU A 186 -7.09 0.20 -16.05
C LEU A 186 -7.92 -0.99 -15.56
N HIS A 187 -8.24 -1.06 -14.27
CA HIS A 187 -9.03 -2.12 -13.66
C HIS A 187 -10.48 -1.69 -13.37
N ASP A 188 -10.93 -0.53 -13.87
CA ASP A 188 -12.25 0.04 -13.59
C ASP A 188 -12.57 0.19 -12.08
N VAL A 189 -11.54 0.42 -11.26
CA VAL A 189 -11.67 0.65 -9.82
C VAL A 189 -11.66 2.15 -9.55
N HIS A 190 -12.66 2.66 -8.82
CA HIS A 190 -12.65 4.07 -8.42
C HIS A 190 -11.55 4.35 -7.38
N PRO A 191 -10.65 5.32 -7.64
CA PRO A 191 -9.50 5.60 -6.76
C PRO A 191 -9.90 6.16 -5.39
N HIS A 192 -11.12 6.66 -5.20
CA HIS A 192 -11.57 7.19 -3.91
C HIS A 192 -11.84 6.09 -2.86
N ASN A 193 -12.07 4.84 -3.30
CA ASN A 193 -12.36 3.71 -2.41
C ASN A 193 -11.12 2.89 -2.04
N SER A 194 -9.97 3.10 -2.72
CA SER A 194 -8.77 2.28 -2.55
C SER A 194 -7.75 2.84 -1.55
N PHE A 195 -7.81 4.12 -1.20
CA PHE A 195 -6.92 4.73 -0.19
C PHE A 195 -7.37 4.51 1.26
N GLN A 196 -8.49 3.82 1.52
CA GLN A 196 -8.94 3.49 2.87
C GLN A 196 -8.42 2.14 3.41
N LEU A 197 -7.58 1.42 2.65
CA LEU A 197 -6.96 0.18 3.10
C LEU A 197 -5.46 0.38 3.39
N SER A 198 -5.17 1.08 4.49
CA SER A 198 -3.87 1.00 5.17
C SER A 198 -4.04 1.22 6.67
#